data_AF-A0A0K1F1W9-F1
#
_entry.id   AF-A0A0K1F1W9-F1
#
_cell.length_a   1.000
_cell.length_b   1.000
_cell.length_c   1.000
_cell.angle_alpha   90.00
_cell.angle_beta   90.00
_cell.angle_gamma   90.00
#
_symmetry.space_group_name_H-M   'P 1'
#
loop_
_entity.id
_entity.type
_entity.pdbx_description
1 polymer ?
#
loop_
_entity_poly.entity_id
_entity_poly.type
_entity_poly.pdbx_seq_one_letter_code
_entity_poly.pdbx_strand_id
1 'polypeptide(L)'
;MGRKILKVSDIATLKALSNPVRMRILGLLRNGGKRTVGQISAQTGIAPGSASYHLQKLEEVGLVRRADRGKGDHRQSWWETSPAVIEPDLDEGETSGLETEVAIRRASAQSYADAYGRYLGNYGTIPKEWHDSEIGFDSILRLTPSELDVLRAELDDVLSSWQERFRNRSEGDGSEQVLVIVSGFVWNP
;
A
#
# COMPACT_ATOMS: atom_id res chain seq x y z
N MET A 1 8.98 16.10 -8.61
CA MET A 1 8.03 15.92 -9.74
C MET A 1 6.87 15.10 -9.21
N GLY A 2 5.68 15.71 -9.06
CA GLY A 2 4.54 15.08 -8.38
C GLY A 2 4.15 13.77 -9.06
N ARG A 3 3.93 12.70 -8.29
CA ARG A 3 3.41 11.44 -8.81
C ARG A 3 2.06 11.75 -9.47
N LYS A 4 1.92 11.40 -10.75
CA LYS A 4 0.66 11.55 -11.48
C LYS A 4 -0.34 10.57 -10.89
N ILE A 5 -1.31 11.10 -10.15
CA ILE A 5 -2.45 10.34 -9.62
C ILE A 5 -3.42 10.14 -10.78
N LEU A 6 -3.70 8.89 -11.13
CA LEU A 6 -4.79 8.52 -12.01
C LEU A 6 -6.00 8.17 -11.14
N LYS A 7 -6.99 9.04 -11.22
CA LYS A 7 -8.35 8.82 -10.71
C LYS A 7 -9.01 7.71 -11.55
N VAL A 8 -9.49 6.63 -10.92
CA VAL A 8 -10.10 5.47 -11.62
C VAL A 8 -11.48 5.12 -11.04
N SER A 9 -12.52 5.21 -11.88
CA SER A 9 -13.92 4.87 -11.57
C SER A 9 -14.38 3.53 -12.16
N ASP A 10 -13.55 2.85 -12.96
CA ASP A 10 -13.98 1.61 -13.62
C ASP A 10 -14.13 0.44 -12.65
N ILE A 11 -15.24 -0.29 -12.78
CA ILE A 11 -15.65 -1.37 -11.88
C ILE A 11 -14.60 -2.50 -11.78
N ALA A 12 -13.85 -2.76 -12.86
CA ALA A 12 -12.86 -3.84 -12.86
C ALA A 12 -11.66 -3.47 -11.97
N THR A 13 -11.13 -2.25 -12.09
CA THR A 13 -10.08 -1.74 -11.22
C THR A 13 -10.53 -1.67 -9.77
N LEU A 14 -11.74 -1.16 -9.52
CA LEU A 14 -12.28 -1.08 -8.17
C LEU A 14 -12.41 -2.48 -7.53
N LYS A 15 -12.94 -3.47 -8.26
CA LYS A 15 -12.97 -4.88 -7.79
C LYS A 15 -11.58 -5.44 -7.54
N ALA A 16 -10.57 -5.07 -8.33
CA ALA A 16 -9.20 -5.48 -8.10
C ALA A 16 -8.67 -4.92 -6.76
N LEU A 17 -8.95 -3.66 -6.45
CA LEU A 17 -8.53 -2.99 -5.21
C LEU A 17 -9.29 -3.48 -3.95
N SER A 18 -10.54 -3.94 -4.08
CA SER A 18 -11.33 -4.48 -2.96
C SER A 18 -10.86 -5.81 -2.38
N ASN A 19 -9.71 -6.36 -2.81
CA ASN A 19 -9.17 -7.61 -2.29
C ASN A 19 -7.89 -7.38 -1.49
N PRO A 20 -7.83 -7.82 -0.21
CA PRO A 20 -6.70 -7.54 0.68
C PRO A 20 -5.39 -8.18 0.22
N VAL A 21 -5.43 -9.35 -0.43
CA VAL A 21 -4.22 -10.00 -0.97
C VAL A 21 -3.65 -9.19 -2.13
N ARG A 22 -4.51 -8.69 -3.04
CA ARG A 22 -4.08 -7.81 -4.13
C ARG A 22 -3.53 -6.49 -3.61
N MET A 23 -4.15 -5.90 -2.58
CA MET A 23 -3.62 -4.70 -1.91
C MET A 23 -2.25 -4.96 -1.27
N ARG A 24 -2.06 -6.11 -0.60
CA ARG A 24 -0.76 -6.51 -0.05
C ARG A 24 0.30 -6.66 -1.12
N ILE A 25 -0.01 -7.32 -2.24
CA ILE A 25 0.93 -7.48 -3.38
C ILE A 25 1.29 -6.11 -3.96
N LEU A 26 0.29 -5.24 -4.15
CA LEU A 26 0.52 -3.89 -4.66
C LEU A 26 1.41 -3.07 -3.72
N GLY A 27 1.19 -3.15 -2.41
CA GLY A 27 2.05 -2.52 -1.40
C GLY A 27 3.50 -3.04 -1.45
N LEU A 28 3.69 -4.36 -1.58
CA LEU A 28 5.03 -4.96 -1.70
C LEU A 28 5.80 -4.49 -2.94
N LEU A 29 5.12 -4.31 -4.07
CA LEU A 29 5.73 -3.83 -5.32
C LEU A 29 5.99 -2.32 -5.28
N ARG A 30 5.08 -1.54 -4.66
CA ARG A 30 5.24 -0.08 -4.53
C ARG A 30 6.45 0.30 -3.69
N ASN A 31 6.69 -0.45 -2.62
CA ASN A 31 7.74 -0.15 -1.65
C ASN A 31 9.03 -0.91 -1.93
N GLY A 32 8.94 -2.11 -2.52
CA GLY A 32 10.08 -3.00 -2.74
C GLY A 32 10.62 -3.04 -4.18
N GLY A 33 10.02 -2.28 -5.09
CA GLY A 33 10.37 -2.33 -6.51
C GLY A 33 9.99 -3.66 -7.18
N LYS A 34 10.69 -3.99 -8.27
CA LYS A 34 10.39 -5.18 -9.07
C LYS A 34 10.66 -6.48 -8.32
N ARG A 35 9.73 -7.43 -8.36
CA ARG A 35 9.83 -8.74 -7.68
C ARG A 35 9.38 -9.89 -8.58
N THR A 36 9.89 -11.10 -8.35
CA THR A 36 9.41 -12.32 -9.01
C THR A 36 8.21 -12.91 -8.27
N VAL A 37 7.44 -13.77 -8.95
CA VAL A 37 6.35 -14.54 -8.32
C VAL A 37 6.82 -15.30 -7.08
N GLY A 38 8.02 -15.89 -7.13
CA GLY A 38 8.61 -16.62 -6.01
C GLY A 38 8.90 -15.71 -4.81
N GLN A 39 9.48 -14.53 -5.04
CA GLN A 39 9.73 -13.53 -4.00
C GLN A 39 8.41 -13.02 -3.39
N ILE A 40 7.41 -12.75 -4.22
CA ILE A 40 6.08 -12.33 -3.75
C ILE A 40 5.45 -13.43 -2.89
N SER A 41 5.52 -14.68 -3.33
CA SER A 41 4.98 -15.83 -2.59
C SER A 41 5.67 -15.98 -1.23
N ALA A 42 7.00 -15.92 -1.19
CA ALA A 42 7.77 -16.00 0.04
C ALA A 42 7.43 -14.88 1.05
N GLN A 43 7.24 -13.64 0.57
CA GLN A 43 6.94 -12.49 1.44
C GLN A 43 5.46 -12.40 1.83
N THR A 44 4.56 -12.92 1.01
CA THR A 44 3.11 -12.90 1.29
C THR A 44 2.62 -14.12 2.04
N GLY A 45 3.31 -15.26 1.91
CA GLY A 45 2.88 -16.57 2.41
C GLY A 45 1.83 -17.26 1.54
N ILE A 46 1.47 -16.69 0.37
CA ILE A 46 0.49 -17.31 -0.54
C ILE A 46 1.19 -18.27 -1.51
N ALA A 47 0.45 -19.26 -2.01
CA ALA A 47 0.98 -20.21 -2.98
C ALA A 47 1.39 -19.51 -4.30
N PRO A 48 2.44 -19.97 -5.01
CA PRO A 48 2.88 -19.38 -6.27
C PRO A 48 1.80 -19.28 -7.36
N GLY A 49 0.90 -20.27 -7.43
CA GLY A 49 -0.26 -20.23 -8.33
C GLY A 49 -1.21 -19.09 -8.00
N SER A 50 -1.50 -18.88 -6.70
CA SER A 50 -2.33 -17.76 -6.23
C SER A 50 -1.66 -16.41 -6.49
N ALA A 51 -0.36 -16.28 -6.22
CA ALA A 51 0.39 -15.06 -6.52
C ALA A 51 0.31 -14.71 -8.02
N SER A 52 0.50 -15.69 -8.89
CA SER A 52 0.39 -15.52 -10.35
C SER A 52 -1.01 -15.07 -10.77
N TYR A 53 -2.05 -15.68 -10.21
CA TYR A 53 -3.44 -15.30 -10.47
C TYR A 53 -3.73 -13.85 -10.05
N HIS A 54 -3.30 -13.44 -8.85
CA HIS A 54 -3.50 -12.07 -8.37
C HIS A 54 -2.74 -11.04 -9.21
N LEU A 55 -1.50 -11.34 -9.62
CA LEU A 55 -0.72 -10.48 -10.50
C LEU A 55 -1.38 -10.31 -11.87
N GLN A 56 -1.90 -11.39 -12.45
CA GLN A 56 -2.66 -11.32 -13.70
C GLN A 56 -3.90 -10.43 -13.55
N LYS A 57 -4.66 -10.57 -12.47
CA LYS A 57 -5.83 -9.70 -12.20
C LYS A 57 -5.46 -8.24 -12.00
N LEU A 58 -4.30 -7.95 -11.44
CA LEU A 58 -3.78 -6.59 -11.33
C LEU A 58 -3.26 -6.05 -12.67
N GLU A 59 -2.70 -6.91 -13.53
CA GLU A 59 -2.23 -6.56 -14.87
C GLU A 59 -3.39 -6.26 -15.82
N GLU A 60 -4.48 -7.04 -15.76
CA GLU A 60 -5.71 -6.83 -16.54
C GLU A 60 -6.27 -5.41 -16.39
N VAL A 61 -6.07 -4.80 -15.21
CA VAL A 61 -6.53 -3.43 -14.88
C VAL A 61 -5.38 -2.41 -14.86
N GLY A 62 -4.19 -2.80 -15.34
CA GLY A 62 -3.05 -1.90 -15.48
C GLY A 62 -2.38 -1.43 -14.19
N LEU A 63 -2.68 -2.03 -13.03
CA LEU A 63 -2.07 -1.68 -11.74
C LEU A 63 -0.63 -2.17 -11.59
N VAL A 64 -0.32 -3.30 -12.24
CA VAL A 64 1.03 -3.87 -12.30
C VAL A 64 1.34 -4.24 -13.74
N ARG A 65 2.61 -4.42 -14.05
CA ARG A 65 3.06 -4.93 -15.34
C ARG A 65 4.24 -5.86 -15.16
N ARG A 66 4.48 -6.70 -16.17
CA ARG A 66 5.74 -7.41 -16.27
C ARG A 66 6.90 -6.41 -16.43
N ALA A 67 7.95 -6.64 -15.66
CA ALA A 67 9.17 -5.85 -15.67
C ALA A 67 10.22 -6.51 -16.57
N ASP A 68 11.10 -5.70 -17.15
CA ASP A 68 12.24 -6.22 -17.90
C ASP A 68 13.16 -7.03 -16.99
N ARG A 69 13.51 -8.22 -17.49
CA ARG A 69 14.21 -9.28 -16.75
C ARG A 69 15.67 -8.96 -16.40
N GLY A 70 16.22 -7.85 -16.93
CA GLY A 70 17.65 -7.56 -16.82
C GLY A 70 18.51 -8.73 -17.34
N LYS A 71 19.70 -8.94 -16.78
CA LYS A 71 20.59 -10.09 -17.06
C LYS A 71 20.31 -11.31 -16.17
N GLY A 72 19.04 -11.59 -15.84
CA GLY A 72 18.64 -12.68 -14.94
C GLY A 72 18.01 -13.90 -15.65
N ASP A 73 17.76 -14.97 -14.88
CA ASP A 73 17.20 -16.26 -15.32
C ASP A 73 15.91 -16.12 -16.15
N HIS A 74 15.94 -16.70 -17.37
CA HIS A 74 14.88 -16.65 -18.37
C HIS A 74 13.58 -17.36 -17.96
N ARG A 75 13.57 -18.13 -16.87
CA ARG A 75 12.38 -18.84 -16.39
C ARG A 75 11.49 -18.05 -15.43
N GLN A 76 11.94 -16.91 -14.91
CA GLN A 76 11.20 -16.17 -13.89
C GLN A 76 10.53 -14.90 -14.45
N SER A 77 9.23 -14.73 -14.18
CA SER A 77 8.49 -13.51 -14.51
C SER A 77 8.67 -12.47 -13.42
N TRP A 78 9.26 -11.34 -13.79
CA TRP A 78 9.44 -10.16 -12.94
C TRP A 78 8.24 -9.23 -13.10
N TRP A 79 7.82 -8.62 -11.99
CA TRP A 79 6.64 -7.77 -11.90
C TRP A 79 7.00 -6.49 -11.17
N GLU A 80 6.42 -5.37 -11.60
CA GLU A 80 6.54 -4.08 -10.94
C GLU A 80 5.23 -3.30 -11.01
N THR A 81 5.06 -2.30 -10.15
CA THR A 81 3.92 -1.40 -10.25
C THR A 81 3.97 -0.59 -11.53
N SER A 82 2.81 -0.37 -12.13
CA SER A 82 2.71 0.61 -13.21
C SER A 82 3.10 2.01 -12.70
N PRO A 83 3.68 2.89 -13.55
CA PRO A 83 4.15 4.22 -13.14
C PRO A 83 3.05 5.15 -12.60
N ALA A 84 1.78 4.84 -12.85
CA ALA A 84 0.66 5.61 -12.35
C ALA A 84 0.28 5.19 -10.93
N VAL A 85 0.19 6.16 -10.02
CA VAL A 85 -0.49 5.97 -8.75
C VAL A 85 -1.98 5.99 -9.07
N ILE A 86 -2.65 4.84 -8.95
CA ILE A 86 -4.10 4.79 -9.12
C ILE A 86 -4.74 5.12 -7.77
N GLU A 87 -5.50 6.20 -7.74
CA GLU A 87 -6.45 6.52 -6.67
C GLU A 87 -7.87 6.26 -7.22
N PRO A 88 -8.76 5.65 -6.44
CA PRO A 88 -10.16 5.50 -6.86
C PRO A 88 -10.78 6.87 -7.13
N ASP A 89 -11.39 7.07 -8.30
CA ASP A 89 -12.27 8.22 -8.56
C ASP A 89 -13.70 7.79 -8.23
N LEU A 90 -14.19 8.28 -7.12
CA LEU A 90 -15.45 7.81 -6.53
C LEU A 90 -16.54 8.88 -6.63
N ASP A 91 -16.24 10.01 -7.28
CA ASP A 91 -17.15 11.14 -7.50
C ASP A 91 -18.17 10.84 -8.63
N GLU A 92 -17.93 9.85 -9.49
CA GLU A 92 -18.83 9.49 -10.60
C GLU A 92 -19.72 8.26 -10.28
N GLY A 93 -20.89 8.48 -9.69
CA GLY A 93 -22.09 7.63 -9.93
C GLY A 93 -22.68 6.80 -8.77
N GLU A 94 -23.94 7.13 -8.43
CA GLU A 94 -25.02 6.35 -7.80
C GLU A 94 -24.64 5.08 -7.01
N THR A 95 -24.74 5.13 -5.68
CA THR A 95 -24.89 4.06 -4.67
C THR A 95 -23.92 2.86 -4.72
N SER A 96 -23.74 2.22 -5.88
CA SER A 96 -22.68 1.25 -6.20
C SER A 96 -21.27 1.83 -6.01
N GLY A 97 -21.09 3.15 -6.19
CA GLY A 97 -19.82 3.83 -5.92
C GLY A 97 -19.42 3.79 -4.44
N LEU A 98 -20.36 4.11 -3.53
CA LEU A 98 -20.10 4.16 -2.09
C LEU A 98 -19.82 2.77 -1.49
N GLU A 99 -20.60 1.75 -1.84
CA GLU A 99 -20.34 0.38 -1.36
C GLU A 99 -18.97 -0.12 -1.80
N THR A 100 -18.60 0.21 -3.04
CA THR A 100 -17.30 -0.16 -3.62
C THR A 100 -16.17 0.63 -2.96
N GLU A 101 -16.34 1.93 -2.73
CA GLU A 101 -15.42 2.75 -1.94
C GLU A 101 -15.18 2.14 -0.56
N VAL A 102 -16.25 1.83 0.16
CA VAL A 102 -16.19 1.22 1.49
C VAL A 102 -15.49 -0.13 1.42
N ALA A 103 -15.71 -0.93 0.38
CA ALA A 103 -15.03 -2.20 0.18
C ALA A 103 -13.51 -2.03 -0.04
N ILE A 104 -13.08 -1.04 -0.82
CA ILE A 104 -11.66 -0.73 -1.03
C ILE A 104 -11.00 -0.24 0.26
N ARG A 105 -11.66 0.69 0.97
CA ARG A 105 -11.18 1.20 2.27
C ARG A 105 -11.08 0.07 3.29
N ARG A 106 -12.07 -0.83 3.34
CA ARG A 106 -12.05 -2.02 4.20
C ARG A 106 -10.91 -2.98 3.84
N ALA A 107 -10.70 -3.26 2.56
CA ALA A 107 -9.59 -4.11 2.11
C ALA A 107 -8.22 -3.51 2.47
N SER A 108 -8.08 -2.19 2.35
CA SER A 108 -6.88 -1.45 2.75
C SER A 108 -6.65 -1.54 4.27
N ALA A 109 -7.69 -1.24 5.05
CA ALA A 109 -7.66 -1.34 6.52
C ALA A 109 -7.31 -2.76 7.00
N GLN A 110 -7.88 -3.79 6.38
CA GLN A 110 -7.54 -5.19 6.70
C GLN A 110 -6.07 -5.49 6.35
N SER A 111 -5.59 -5.05 5.18
CA SER A 111 -4.19 -5.25 4.80
C SER A 111 -3.21 -4.57 5.78
N TYR A 112 -3.60 -3.41 6.32
CA TYR A 112 -2.84 -2.68 7.35
C TYR A 112 -2.88 -3.39 8.70
N ALA A 113 -4.05 -3.83 9.15
CA ALA A 113 -4.20 -4.62 10.37
C ALA A 113 -3.38 -5.93 10.29
N ASP A 114 -3.42 -6.62 9.15
CA ASP A 114 -2.61 -7.83 8.93
C ASP A 114 -1.10 -7.53 8.96
N ALA A 115 -0.68 -6.36 8.45
CA ALA A 115 0.73 -5.94 8.50
C ALA A 115 1.18 -5.67 9.93
N TYR A 116 0.36 -4.98 10.71
CA TYR A 116 0.63 -4.75 12.13
C TYR A 116 0.62 -6.07 12.92
N GLY A 117 -0.32 -6.98 12.65
CA GLY A 117 -0.33 -8.32 13.23
C GLY A 117 0.95 -9.11 12.95
N ARG A 118 1.51 -9.02 11.73
CA ARG A 118 2.82 -9.62 11.40
C ARG A 118 3.97 -8.98 12.15
N TYR A 119 3.96 -7.65 12.29
CA TYR A 119 4.94 -6.92 13.11
C TYR A 119 4.89 -7.41 14.57
N LEU A 120 3.70 -7.47 15.17
CA LEU A 120 3.50 -7.97 16.53
C LEU A 120 3.90 -9.43 16.70
N GLY A 121 3.60 -10.29 15.72
CA GLY A 121 4.02 -11.70 15.73
C GLY A 121 5.55 -11.89 15.74
N ASN A 122 6.29 -10.93 15.18
CA ASN A 122 7.76 -10.93 15.13
C ASN A 122 8.40 -9.98 16.15
N TYR A 123 7.60 -9.35 17.03
CA TYR A 123 8.04 -8.23 17.87
C TYR A 123 9.29 -8.53 18.69
N GLY A 124 9.36 -9.73 19.28
CA GLY A 124 10.51 -10.17 20.10
C GLY A 124 11.82 -10.39 19.32
N THR A 125 11.78 -10.39 17.99
CA THR A 125 12.97 -10.51 17.13
C THR A 125 13.50 -9.17 16.62
N ILE A 126 12.75 -8.08 16.86
CA ILE A 126 13.07 -6.74 16.39
C ILE A 126 14.06 -6.09 17.38
N PRO A 127 15.17 -5.45 16.93
CA PRO A 127 16.12 -4.78 17.82
C PRO A 127 15.48 -3.67 18.65
N LYS A 128 15.99 -3.47 19.87
CA LYS A 128 15.44 -2.51 20.83
C LYS A 128 15.38 -1.08 20.29
N GLU A 129 16.36 -0.64 19.50
CA GLU A 129 16.37 0.72 18.92
C GLU A 129 15.13 0.99 18.06
N TRP A 130 14.58 -0.05 17.41
CA TRP A 130 13.34 0.05 16.63
C TRP A 130 12.08 0.05 17.50
N HIS A 131 12.09 -0.62 18.65
CA HIS A 131 11.02 -0.51 19.65
C HIS A 131 10.96 0.89 20.24
N ASP A 132 12.11 1.45 20.62
CA ASP A 132 12.21 2.79 21.21
C ASP A 132 11.78 3.90 20.23
N SER A 133 11.82 3.60 18.92
CA SER A 133 11.43 4.51 17.84
C SER A 133 10.04 4.21 17.28
N GLU A 134 9.26 3.33 17.91
CA GLU A 134 7.91 2.98 17.46
C GLU A 134 6.98 4.19 17.52
N ILE A 135 6.25 4.43 16.42
CA ILE A 135 5.25 5.49 16.33
C ILE A 135 3.90 4.90 16.73
N GLY A 136 3.45 5.21 17.94
CA GLY A 136 2.14 4.81 18.45
C GLY A 136 1.52 5.91 19.28
N PHE A 137 0.53 6.60 18.73
CA PHE A 137 -0.31 7.54 19.47
C PHE A 137 -1.74 7.49 18.93
N ASP A 138 -2.70 7.49 19.84
CA ASP A 138 -4.11 7.70 19.54
C ASP A 138 -4.60 8.97 20.22
N SER A 139 -5.50 9.69 19.55
CA SER A 139 -6.10 10.91 20.08
C SER A 139 -7.47 11.10 19.48
N ILE A 140 -8.46 11.40 20.31
CA ILE A 140 -9.80 11.76 19.87
C ILE A 140 -9.89 13.30 19.92
N LEU A 141 -9.94 13.92 18.74
CA LEU A 141 -9.99 15.37 18.59
C LEU A 141 -11.41 15.82 18.24
N ARG A 142 -11.79 17.01 18.72
CA ARG A 142 -13.03 17.68 18.29
C ARG A 142 -12.67 18.70 17.22
N LEU A 143 -13.01 18.40 15.98
CA LEU A 143 -12.67 19.21 14.81
C LEU A 143 -13.91 19.41 13.95
N THR A 144 -14.01 20.57 13.30
CA THR A 144 -14.89 20.79 12.14
C THR A 144 -14.33 20.09 10.90
N PRO A 145 -15.13 19.88 9.83
CA PRO A 145 -14.62 19.33 8.57
C PRO A 145 -13.45 20.13 7.99
N SER A 146 -13.52 21.47 8.05
CA SER A 146 -12.44 22.34 7.58
C SER A 146 -11.16 22.20 8.41
N GLU A 147 -11.25 22.04 9.72
CA GLU A 147 -10.07 21.83 10.57
C GLU A 147 -9.48 20.43 10.38
N LEU A 148 -10.31 19.42 10.11
CA LEU A 148 -9.85 18.08 9.75
C LEU A 148 -9.09 18.08 8.41
N ASP A 149 -9.55 18.85 7.43
CA ASP A 149 -8.82 19.03 6.16
C ASP A 149 -7.46 19.71 6.35
N VAL A 150 -7.38 20.69 7.25
CA VAL A 150 -6.09 21.31 7.62
C VAL A 150 -5.16 20.28 8.25
N LEU A 151 -5.63 19.52 9.24
CA LEU A 151 -4.83 18.45 9.88
C LEU A 151 -4.36 17.40 8.85
N ARG A 152 -5.23 17.02 7.92
CA ARG A 152 -4.88 16.09 6.83
C ARG A 152 -3.75 16.64 5.97
N ALA A 153 -3.86 17.89 5.52
CA ALA A 153 -2.83 18.53 4.71
C ALA A 153 -1.48 18.64 5.45
N GLU A 154 -1.49 19.02 6.73
CA GLU A 154 -0.26 19.08 7.54
C GLU A 154 0.42 17.71 7.68
N LEU A 155 -0.36 16.65 7.92
CA LEU A 155 0.17 15.28 8.02
C LEU A 155 0.74 14.79 6.68
N ASP A 156 0.05 15.08 5.57
CA ASP A 156 0.51 14.76 4.21
C ASP A 156 1.83 15.49 3.88
N ASP A 157 1.96 16.76 4.26
CA ASP A 157 3.18 17.56 4.07
C ASP A 157 4.35 17.00 4.89
N VAL A 158 4.10 16.63 6.16
CA VAL A 158 5.12 15.98 7.00
C VAL A 158 5.61 14.72 6.31
N LEU A 159 4.73 13.78 5.96
CA LEU A 159 5.11 12.51 5.34
C LEU A 159 5.84 12.72 4.00
N SER A 160 5.37 13.65 3.18
CA SER A 160 5.99 13.98 1.89
C SER A 160 7.41 14.52 2.07
N SER A 161 7.66 15.36 3.08
CA SER A 161 8.99 15.88 3.38
C SER A 161 9.97 14.78 3.79
N TRP A 162 9.53 13.81 4.59
CA TRP A 162 10.35 12.66 5.01
C TRP A 162 10.67 11.75 3.81
N GLN A 163 9.68 11.48 2.95
CA GLN A 163 9.89 10.69 1.73
C GLN A 163 10.90 11.35 0.78
N GLU A 164 10.83 12.66 0.57
CA GLU A 164 11.79 13.40 -0.26
C GLU A 164 13.20 13.34 0.33
N ARG A 165 13.32 13.60 1.64
CA ARG A 165 14.62 13.64 2.36
C ARG A 165 15.40 12.32 2.25
N PHE A 166 14.70 11.19 2.21
CA PHE A 166 15.33 9.86 2.22
C PHE A 166 15.08 9.03 0.96
N ARG A 167 14.60 9.65 -0.13
CA ARG A 167 14.26 8.96 -1.39
C ARG A 167 15.41 8.13 -1.98
N ASN A 168 16.66 8.52 -1.74
CA ASN A 168 17.85 7.90 -2.33
C ASN A 168 18.53 6.85 -1.41
N ARG A 169 17.91 6.46 -0.29
CA ARG A 169 18.46 5.37 0.54
C ARG A 169 18.40 4.03 -0.19
N SER A 170 19.38 3.18 0.11
CA SER A 170 19.55 1.86 -0.49
C SER A 170 19.56 0.81 0.61
N GLU A 171 19.22 -0.44 0.27
CA GLU A 171 19.31 -1.56 1.21
C GLU A 171 20.74 -1.71 1.76
N GLY A 172 20.86 -2.01 3.06
CA GLY A 172 22.14 -2.30 3.71
C GLY A 172 22.86 -1.13 4.38
N ASP A 173 22.28 0.08 4.37
CA ASP A 173 22.83 1.27 5.06
C ASP A 173 22.37 1.39 6.53
N GLY A 174 21.77 0.34 7.08
CA GLY A 174 21.17 0.29 8.41
C GLY A 174 19.72 0.82 8.48
N SER A 175 19.14 1.28 7.37
CA SER A 175 17.72 1.63 7.31
C SER A 175 16.83 0.41 7.06
N GLU A 176 15.62 0.45 7.61
CA GLU A 176 14.57 -0.56 7.40
C GLU A 176 13.33 0.07 6.78
N GLN A 177 12.49 -0.76 6.14
CA GLN A 177 11.21 -0.31 5.60
C GLN A 177 10.19 -0.14 6.73
N VAL A 178 9.85 1.11 7.03
CA VAL A 178 8.84 1.46 8.04
C VAL A 178 7.49 1.75 7.36
N LEU A 179 6.47 0.95 7.69
CA LEU A 179 5.10 1.24 7.30
C LEU A 179 4.49 2.22 8.31
N VAL A 180 4.17 3.43 7.85
CA VAL A 180 3.41 4.43 8.62
C VAL A 180 1.99 4.49 8.07
N ILE A 181 1.00 4.26 8.92
CA ILE A 181 -0.42 4.34 8.58
C ILE A 181 -1.02 5.49 9.37
N VAL A 182 -1.57 6.47 8.67
CA VAL A 182 -2.32 7.59 9.26
C VAL A 182 -3.77 7.46 8.78
N SER A 183 -4.72 7.52 9.69
CA SER A 183 -6.14 7.47 9.37
C SER A 183 -6.92 8.39 10.30
N GLY A 184 -7.60 9.38 9.72
CA GLY A 184 -8.56 10.23 10.42
C GLY A 184 -9.97 9.90 9.96
N PHE A 185 -10.87 9.63 10.89
CA PHE A 185 -12.29 9.38 10.62
C PHE A 185 -13.13 9.86 11.78
N VAL A 186 -14.43 10.09 11.52
CA VAL A 186 -15.39 10.43 12.57
C VAL A 186 -15.46 9.26 13.54
N TRP A 187 -15.13 9.51 14.80
CA TRP A 187 -15.21 8.49 15.85
C TRP A 187 -16.67 8.03 16.03
N ASN A 188 -16.89 6.73 15.93
CA ASN A 188 -18.16 6.07 16.17
C ASN A 188 -17.90 4.89 17.13
N PRO A 189 -18.31 4.97 18.40
CA PRO A 189 -17.99 3.97 19.44
C PRO A 189 -18.66 2.61 19.23
#